data_AF-W2NXA7-F1
#
_entry.id   AF-W2NXA7-F1
#
_cell.length_a   1.000
_cell.length_b   1.000
_cell.length_c   1.000
_cell.angle_alpha   90.00
_cell.angle_beta   90.00
_cell.angle_gamma   90.00
#
_symmetry.space_group_name_H-M   'P 1'
#
loop_
_entity.id
_entity.type
_entity.pdbx_description
1 polymer ?
#
loop_
_entity_poly.entity_id
_entity_poly.type
_entity_poly.pdbx_seq_one_letter_code
_entity_poly.pdbx_strand_id
1 'polypeptide(L)'
;TAIPRPRTTGTGRKKNTYTRIAVDYSHKLQILERLENRDTVGEDISAFYPNINKAEEKKTEADIEMEKSKLILLSLCVKKAKGA
;
A
#
# COMPACT_ATOMS: atom_id res chain seq x y z
N THR A 1 14.35 6.85 -13.19
CA THR A 1 14.84 5.59 -12.60
C THR A 1 13.69 4.93 -11.87
N ALA A 2 13.39 3.66 -12.14
CA ALA A 2 12.28 2.96 -11.49
C ALA A 2 12.56 2.83 -9.98
N ILE A 3 11.60 3.20 -9.13
CA ILE A 3 11.72 3.07 -7.69
C ILE A 3 11.39 1.62 -7.32
N PRO A 4 12.34 0.84 -6.76
CA PRO A 4 12.06 -0.54 -6.36
C PRO A 4 11.09 -0.58 -5.19
N ARG A 5 10.18 -1.56 -5.18
CA ARG A 5 9.21 -1.72 -4.08
C ARG A 5 9.94 -1.93 -2.74
N PRO A 6 9.70 -1.09 -1.73
CA PRO A 6 10.21 -1.32 -0.38
C PRO A 6 9.56 -2.57 0.19
N ARG A 7 10.35 -3.46 0.79
CA ARG A 7 9.83 -4.62 1.53
C ARG A 7 9.85 -4.31 3.02
N THR A 8 8.86 -4.75 3.79
CA THR A 8 8.85 -4.68 5.27
C THR A 8 9.45 -5.92 5.93
N THR A 9 9.60 -7.02 5.16
CA THR A 9 10.17 -8.30 5.59
C THR A 9 11.51 -8.61 4.90
N GLY A 10 12.33 -9.50 5.47
CA GLY A 10 13.63 -9.94 4.92
C GLY A 10 14.84 -9.75 5.86
N THR A 11 16.00 -10.31 5.48
CA THR A 11 17.24 -10.39 6.31
C THR A 11 17.97 -9.06 6.53
N GLY A 12 17.60 -7.99 5.82
CA GLY A 12 18.13 -6.63 6.01
C GLY A 12 17.65 -5.91 7.30
N ARG A 13 17.33 -6.68 8.35
CA ARG A 13 16.99 -6.18 9.69
C ARG A 13 18.27 -5.62 10.31
N LYS A 14 18.35 -4.30 10.55
CA LYS A 14 18.86 -3.75 11.82
C LYS A 14 19.04 -2.22 11.83
N LYS A 15 19.17 -1.53 10.69
CA LYS A 15 19.32 -0.05 10.69
C LYS A 15 18.17 0.73 10.06
N ASN A 16 17.56 0.24 8.97
CA ASN A 16 16.60 1.04 8.18
C ASN A 16 15.17 0.51 8.23
N THR A 17 14.80 -0.26 9.26
CA THR A 17 13.47 -0.88 9.36
C THR A 17 12.36 0.17 9.37
N TYR A 18 12.46 1.18 10.24
CA TYR A 18 11.46 2.25 10.34
C TYR A 18 11.38 3.07 9.05
N THR A 19 12.52 3.38 8.43
CA THR A 19 12.56 4.06 7.13
C THR A 19 11.86 3.23 6.05
N ARG A 20 12.12 1.92 5.95
CA ARG A 20 11.46 1.04 4.98
C ARG A 20 9.95 0.95 5.22
N ILE A 21 9.53 0.87 6.47
CA ILE A 21 8.12 0.87 6.86
C ILE A 21 7.47 2.20 6.45
N ALA A 22 8.08 3.33 6.78
CA ALA A 22 7.56 4.65 6.43
C ALA A 22 7.44 4.83 4.90
N VAL A 23 8.44 4.38 4.14
CA VAL A 23 8.40 4.44 2.67
C VAL A 23 7.32 3.51 2.11
N ASP A 24 7.18 2.27 2.62
CA ASP A 24 6.13 1.32 2.20
C ASP A 24 4.73 1.89 2.45
N TYR A 25 4.47 2.45 3.64
CA TYR A 25 3.18 3.08 3.94
C TYR A 25 2.93 4.35 3.11
N SER A 26 3.97 5.15 2.83
CA SER A 26 3.83 6.33 1.96
C SER A 26 3.44 5.93 0.54
N HIS A 27 4.04 4.87 0.00
CA HIS A 27 3.68 4.36 -1.32
C HIS A 27 2.26 3.80 -1.35
N LYS A 28 1.86 3.04 -0.32
CA LYS A 28 0.50 2.51 -0.20
C LYS A 28 -0.53 3.65 -0.17
N LEU A 29 -0.26 4.72 0.57
CA LEU A 29 -1.13 5.89 0.63
C LEU A 29 -1.29 6.56 -0.74
N GLN A 30 -0.18 6.78 -1.46
CA GLN A 30 -0.23 7.38 -2.81
C GLN A 30 -1.00 6.52 -3.82
N ILE A 31 -0.91 5.19 -3.72
CA ILE A 31 -1.70 4.28 -4.56
C ILE A 31 -3.19 4.39 -4.18
N LEU A 32 -3.52 4.44 -2.89
CA LEU A 32 -4.91 4.62 -2.42
C LEU A 32 -5.53 5.96 -2.86
N GLU A 33 -4.76 7.04 -2.86
CA GLU A 33 -5.21 8.36 -3.36
C GLU A 33 -5.47 8.35 -4.87
N ARG A 34 -4.69 7.58 -5.63
CA ARG A 34 -4.91 7.41 -7.09
C ARG A 34 -6.14 6.58 -7.40
N LEU A 35 -6.43 5.58 -6.56
CA LEU A 35 -7.62 4.74 -6.65
C LEU A 35 -8.94 5.50 -6.43
N GLU A 36 -8.91 6.64 -5.73
CA GLU A 36 -10.09 7.50 -5.63
C GLU A 36 -10.46 8.13 -6.99
N ASN A 37 -9.52 8.11 -7.95
CA ASN A 37 -9.64 8.74 -9.27
C ASN A 37 -9.60 7.74 -10.46
N ARG A 38 -9.44 6.43 -10.23
CA ARG A 38 -9.30 5.40 -11.30
C ARG A 38 -9.91 4.03 -10.94
N ASP A 39 -10.27 3.27 -11.98
CA ASP A 39 -11.08 2.05 -11.86
C ASP A 39 -10.31 0.76 -11.45
N THR A 40 -8.99 0.66 -11.66
CA THR A 40 -8.26 -0.61 -11.42
C THR A 40 -6.96 -0.47 -10.63
N VAL A 41 -6.80 -1.31 -9.61
CA VAL A 41 -5.64 -1.35 -8.69
C VAL A 41 -4.37 -1.79 -9.40
N GLY A 42 -4.46 -2.73 -10.34
CA GLY A 42 -3.31 -3.25 -11.08
C GLY A 42 -2.64 -2.19 -11.97
N GLU A 43 -3.42 -1.36 -12.66
CA GLU A 43 -2.87 -0.31 -13.54
C GLU A 43 -2.09 0.75 -12.75
N ASP A 44 -2.62 1.17 -11.60
CA ASP A 44 -1.94 2.15 -10.74
C ASP A 44 -0.67 1.56 -10.12
N ILE A 45 -0.69 0.28 -9.73
CA ILE A 45 0.49 -0.43 -9.23
C ILE A 45 1.56 -0.55 -10.32
N SER A 46 1.17 -0.95 -11.54
CA SER A 46 2.07 -1.09 -12.68
C SER A 46 2.66 0.26 -13.11
N ALA A 47 1.87 1.34 -13.07
CA ALA A 47 2.36 2.69 -13.33
C ALA A 47 3.30 3.20 -12.24
N PHE A 48 3.05 2.84 -10.97
CA PHE A 48 3.86 3.27 -9.83
C PHE A 48 5.16 2.46 -9.70
N TYR A 49 5.12 1.17 -10.04
CA TYR A 49 6.25 0.26 -10.02
C TYR A 49 6.47 -0.42 -11.38
N PRO A 50 7.06 0.28 -12.36
CA PRO A 50 7.15 -0.19 -13.76
C PRO A 50 8.02 -1.44 -13.98
N ASN A 51 8.79 -1.86 -12.97
CA ASN A 51 9.72 -2.99 -13.06
C ASN A 51 9.34 -4.16 -12.14
N ILE A 52 8.07 -4.27 -11.74
CA ILE A 52 7.61 -5.41 -10.93
C ILE A 52 7.24 -6.59 -11.81
N ASN A 53 7.42 -7.80 -11.29
CA ASN A 53 6.87 -8.98 -11.96
C ASN A 53 5.40 -9.21 -11.56
N LYS A 54 4.68 -10.03 -12.35
CA LYS A 54 3.25 -10.35 -12.12
C LYS A 54 2.96 -10.93 -10.72
N ALA A 55 3.90 -11.65 -10.12
CA ALA A 55 3.70 -12.23 -8.79
C ALA A 55 3.84 -11.17 -7.68
N GLU A 56 4.71 -10.18 -7.87
CA GLU A 56 4.86 -9.02 -6.99
C GLU A 56 3.70 -8.05 -7.15
N GLU A 57 3.18 -7.87 -8.36
CA GLU A 57 1.96 -7.10 -8.64
C GLU A 57 0.77 -7.65 -7.84
N LYS A 58 0.44 -8.94 -8.00
CA LYS A 58 -0.65 -9.59 -7.26
C LYS A 58 -0.51 -9.49 -5.74
N LYS A 59 0.72 -9.60 -5.22
CA LYS A 59 0.96 -9.41 -3.78
C LYS A 59 0.71 -7.96 -3.36
N THR A 60 1.09 -7.00 -4.19
CA THR A 60 0.88 -5.58 -3.93
C THR A 60 -0.61 -5.24 -3.99
N GLU A 61 -1.36 -5.78 -4.95
CA GLU A 61 -2.82 -5.64 -5.02
C GLU A 61 -3.49 -6.13 -3.74
N ALA A 62 -3.19 -7.36 -3.32
CA ALA A 62 -3.75 -7.93 -2.09
C ALA A 62 -3.39 -7.11 -0.83
N ASP A 63 -2.15 -6.61 -0.75
CA ASP A 63 -1.72 -5.75 0.36
C ASP A 63 -2.49 -4.42 0.38
N ILE A 64 -2.73 -3.81 -0.79
CA ILE A 64 -3.48 -2.56 -0.94
C ILE A 64 -4.97 -2.77 -0.61
N GLU A 65 -5.59 -3.84 -1.10
CA GLU A 65 -6.98 -4.19 -0.78
C GLU A 65 -7.19 -4.44 0.72
N MET A 66 -6.26 -5.16 1.35
CA MET A 66 -6.29 -5.36 2.79
C MET A 66 -6.18 -4.02 3.54
N GLU A 67 -5.29 -3.12 3.12
CA GLU A 67 -5.11 -1.83 3.78
C GLU A 67 -6.33 -0.92 3.59
N LYS A 68 -6.91 -0.90 2.38
CA LYS A 68 -8.19 -0.23 2.09
C LYS A 68 -9.29 -0.75 3.02
N SER A 69 -9.39 -2.07 3.19
CA SER A 69 -10.37 -2.70 4.07
C SER A 69 -10.18 -2.30 5.54
N LYS A 70 -8.93 -2.24 6.03
CA LYS A 70 -8.62 -1.78 7.40
C LYS A 70 -8.98 -0.31 7.61
N LEU A 71 -8.69 0.55 6.65
CA LEU A 71 -9.04 1.98 6.73
C LEU A 71 -10.55 2.18 6.77
N ILE A 72 -11.31 1.43 5.97
CA ILE A 72 -12.78 1.41 6.02
C ILE A 72 -13.26 0.97 7.41
N LEU A 73 -12.71 -0.14 7.94
CA LEU A 73 -13.09 -0.67 9.25
C LEU A 73 -12.81 0.33 10.38
N LEU A 74 -11.63 0.97 10.38
CA LEU A 74 -11.26 2.02 11.34
C LEU A 74 -12.21 3.21 11.25
N SER A 75 -12.55 3.67 10.05
CA SER A 75 -13.51 4.75 9.83
C SER A 75 -14.89 4.41 10.43
N LEU A 76 -15.38 3.18 10.22
CA LEU A 76 -16.64 2.70 10.80
C LEU A 76 -16.57 2.63 12.34
N CYS A 77 -15.48 2.13 12.91
CA CYS A 77 -15.28 2.10 14.36
C CYS A 77 -15.25 3.51 14.97
N VAL A 78 -14.59 4.48 14.33
CA VAL A 78 -14.55 5.88 14.77
C VAL A 78 -15.94 6.53 14.67
N LYS A 79 -16.69 6.27 13.59
CA LYS A 79 -18.08 6.75 13.46
C LYS A 79 -18.97 6.20 14.57
N LYS A 80 -18.87 4.90 14.88
CA LYS A 80 -19.60 4.25 15.97
C LYS A 80 -19.23 4.84 17.34
N ALA A 81 -17.95 5.11 17.59
CA ALA A 81 -17.49 5.72 18.85
C ALA A 81 -17.95 7.18 19.02
N LYS A 82 -18.23 7.89 17.92
CA LYS A 82 -18.74 9.27 17.93
C LYS A 82 -20.27 9.37 18.04
N GLY A 83 -20.98 8.25 18.16
CA GLY A 83 -22.43 8.24 18.41
C GLY A 83 -23.27 8.70 17.22
N ALA A 84 -23.03 8.13 16.04
CA ALA A 84 -24.01 8.14 14.95
C ALA A 84 -25.00 6.98 15.10
#